data_AF-A0A6I7QQL5-F1
#
_entry.id   AF-A0A6I7QQL5-F1
#
_cell.length_a   1.000
_cell.length_b   1.000
_cell.length_c   1.000
_cell.angle_alpha   90.00
_cell.angle_beta   90.00
_cell.angle_gamma   90.00
#
_symmetry.space_group_name_H-M   'P 1'
#
loop_
_entity.id
_entity.type
_entity.pdbx_description
1 polymer ?
#
loop_
_entity_poly.entity_id
_entity_poly.type
_entity_poly.pdbx_seq_one_letter_code
_entity_poly.pdbx_strand_id
1 'polypeptide(L)'
;MNGHELNESTLIAHFKDLEVHLVNAGEAPATMEEIGRIREEEFRAVGAGRGGELDLDRFDTEWPPYSQLVSWDPQEREIVAMYRAIHCGWALRQGGLQALRTAELFHFSDRFRAEMLEYSVELGRSVVNQRAKRALAGLFSVWTGLGAITREWEDIRYFFGNVSLYRTLPESAVVALLDYLFRYHRAEAGLVRAHKPVAPPPGGAGPRADQPRALEDLQGRAAAEGWIVPPILLSYVKAHPGMLAFDVAEDEDFGGALEVAIAVPVEGVSARTVKRFIEPYRSINPTRFLLPESRPREHR
;
A
#
# COMPACT_ATOMS: atom_id res chain seq x y z
N MET A 1 -23.76 9.78 -22.42
CA MET A 1 -22.50 10.54 -22.57
C MET A 1 -21.39 9.62 -22.09
N ASN A 2 -20.75 8.87 -23.00
CA ASN A 2 -19.70 7.92 -22.63
C ASN A 2 -18.40 8.71 -22.44
N GLY A 3 -18.29 9.41 -21.30
CA GLY A 3 -17.03 9.99 -20.86
C GLY A 3 -16.11 8.87 -20.37
N HIS A 4 -14.83 8.97 -20.66
CA HIS A 4 -13.81 8.15 -19.99
C HIS A 4 -13.90 8.38 -18.48
N GLU A 5 -13.98 7.33 -17.67
CA GLU A 5 -14.06 7.43 -16.20
C GLU A 5 -12.79 8.07 -15.61
N LEU A 6 -11.64 7.77 -16.21
CA LEU A 6 -10.38 8.48 -15.98
C LEU A 6 -10.34 9.75 -16.84
N ASN A 7 -10.63 10.89 -16.20
CA ASN A 7 -10.72 12.21 -16.83
C ASN A 7 -10.22 13.32 -15.87
N GLU A 8 -10.32 14.59 -16.30
CA GLU A 8 -9.89 15.77 -15.55
C GLU A 8 -10.46 15.83 -14.12
N SER A 9 -11.69 15.36 -13.88
CA SER A 9 -12.31 15.37 -12.55
C SER A 9 -11.75 14.33 -11.58
N THR A 10 -10.97 13.36 -12.08
CA THR A 10 -10.33 12.30 -11.29
C THR A 10 -8.81 12.44 -11.25
N LEU A 11 -8.24 13.25 -12.14
CA LEU A 11 -6.82 13.53 -12.26
C LEU A 11 -6.31 14.31 -11.04
N ILE A 12 -5.27 13.82 -10.40
CA ILE A 12 -4.66 14.45 -9.22
C ILE A 12 -3.20 14.84 -9.42
N ALA A 13 -2.46 14.17 -10.31
CA ALA A 13 -1.07 14.49 -10.61
C ALA A 13 -0.65 13.99 -12.00
N HIS A 14 0.49 14.47 -12.48
CA HIS A 14 1.20 13.89 -13.62
C HIS A 14 2.56 13.35 -13.18
N PHE A 15 2.99 12.26 -13.79
CA PHE A 15 4.35 11.75 -13.68
C PHE A 15 4.93 11.48 -15.06
N LYS A 16 5.72 12.42 -15.58
CA LYS A 16 6.13 12.45 -16.99
C LYS A 16 4.88 12.45 -17.88
N ASP A 17 4.76 11.53 -18.83
CA ASP A 17 3.58 11.41 -19.70
C ASP A 17 2.48 10.50 -19.10
N LEU A 18 2.63 10.04 -17.85
CA LEU A 18 1.59 9.28 -17.16
C LEU A 18 0.68 10.22 -16.36
N GLU A 19 -0.60 9.92 -16.38
CA GLU A 19 -1.62 10.57 -15.55
C GLU A 19 -1.84 9.75 -14.27
N VAL A 20 -2.03 10.44 -13.16
CA VAL A 20 -2.31 9.80 -11.87
C VAL A 20 -3.69 10.25 -11.41
N HIS A 21 -4.59 9.30 -11.27
CA HIS A 21 -5.98 9.51 -10.91
C HIS A 21 -6.28 8.92 -9.52
N LEU A 22 -7.25 9.50 -8.85
CA LEU A 22 -7.83 8.94 -7.62
C LEU A 22 -9.31 8.65 -7.91
N VAL A 23 -9.74 7.39 -7.84
CA VAL A 23 -11.14 6.97 -8.13
C VAL A 23 -11.66 6.02 -7.07
N ASN A 24 -12.97 5.79 -6.99
CA ASN A 24 -13.55 4.66 -6.25
C ASN A 24 -14.56 3.90 -7.11
N ALA A 25 -15.05 2.77 -6.60
CA ALA A 25 -15.96 1.91 -7.36
C ALA A 25 -17.31 2.54 -7.74
N GLY A 26 -17.79 3.51 -6.96
CA GLY A 26 -19.07 4.15 -7.23
C GLY A 26 -19.06 5.04 -8.47
N GLU A 27 -17.92 5.63 -8.82
CA GLU A 27 -17.81 6.57 -9.95
C GLU A 27 -17.05 6.02 -11.16
N ALA A 28 -16.23 4.99 -10.96
CA ALA A 28 -15.39 4.41 -12.01
C ALA A 28 -15.54 2.86 -12.06
N PRO A 29 -16.76 2.32 -12.24
CA PRO A 29 -17.00 0.88 -12.21
C PRO A 29 -16.23 0.11 -13.30
N ALA A 30 -16.13 0.62 -14.53
CA ALA A 30 -15.40 -0.06 -15.60
C ALA A 30 -13.88 -0.07 -15.32
N THR A 31 -13.37 1.02 -14.75
CA THR A 31 -11.97 1.12 -14.29
C THR A 31 -11.71 0.13 -13.17
N MET A 32 -12.66 -0.05 -12.23
CA MET A 32 -12.54 -1.03 -11.17
C MET A 32 -12.51 -2.47 -11.68
N GLU A 33 -13.32 -2.82 -12.68
CA GLU A 33 -13.26 -4.14 -13.32
C GLU A 33 -11.86 -4.40 -13.90
N GLU A 34 -11.28 -3.41 -14.60
CA GLU A 34 -9.93 -3.53 -15.15
C GLU A 34 -8.85 -3.60 -14.07
N ILE A 35 -8.97 -2.83 -12.99
CA ILE A 35 -8.09 -2.94 -11.82
C ILE A 35 -8.17 -4.36 -11.24
N GLY A 36 -9.37 -4.90 -11.04
CA GLY A 36 -9.58 -6.24 -10.50
C GLY A 36 -8.95 -7.32 -11.37
N ARG A 37 -9.11 -7.20 -12.70
CA ARG A 37 -8.53 -8.13 -13.68
C ARG A 37 -7.00 -8.10 -13.63
N ILE A 38 -6.39 -6.91 -13.70
CA ILE A 38 -4.93 -6.75 -13.66
C ILE A 38 -4.37 -7.25 -12.33
N ARG A 39 -4.99 -6.89 -11.21
CA ARG A 39 -4.57 -7.35 -9.88
C ARG A 39 -4.56 -8.86 -9.79
N GLU A 40 -5.65 -9.51 -10.18
CA GLU A 40 -5.72 -10.97 -10.12
C GLU A 40 -4.67 -11.62 -11.02
N GLU A 41 -4.45 -11.12 -12.24
CA GLU A 41 -3.41 -11.65 -13.12
C GLU A 41 -2.01 -11.53 -12.52
N GLU A 42 -1.65 -10.36 -12.00
CA GLU A 42 -0.32 -10.08 -11.43
C GLU A 42 -0.10 -10.80 -10.10
N PHE A 43 -1.10 -10.84 -9.21
CA PHE A 43 -0.98 -11.56 -7.94
C PHE A 43 -0.95 -13.06 -8.12
N ARG A 44 -1.75 -13.61 -9.04
CA ARG A 44 -1.73 -15.04 -9.35
C ARG A 44 -0.36 -15.48 -9.89
N ALA A 45 0.31 -14.63 -10.67
CA ALA A 45 1.65 -14.92 -11.19
C ALA A 45 2.71 -15.13 -10.08
N VAL A 46 2.48 -14.59 -8.89
CA VAL A 46 3.35 -14.75 -7.70
C VAL A 46 2.75 -15.66 -6.63
N GLY A 47 1.69 -16.41 -6.96
CA GLY A 47 1.03 -17.34 -6.04
C GLY A 47 0.19 -16.68 -4.95
N ALA A 48 -0.26 -15.45 -5.19
CA ALA A 48 -1.16 -14.68 -4.34
C ALA A 48 -2.48 -14.40 -5.10
N GLY A 49 -3.27 -13.46 -4.60
CA GLY A 49 -4.57 -13.10 -5.18
C GLY A 49 -5.69 -13.91 -4.57
N ARG A 50 -6.92 -13.63 -5.00
CA ARG A 50 -8.14 -14.25 -4.46
C ARG A 50 -8.55 -15.50 -5.25
N GLY A 51 -7.89 -15.78 -6.38
CA GLY A 51 -8.17 -16.94 -7.22
C GLY A 51 -9.47 -16.82 -8.01
N GLY A 52 -10.05 -15.62 -8.08
CA GLY A 52 -11.29 -15.32 -8.80
C GLY A 52 -11.04 -14.85 -10.23
N GLU A 53 -12.07 -14.29 -10.87
CA GLU A 53 -11.89 -13.55 -12.14
C GLU A 53 -11.30 -12.16 -11.90
N LEU A 54 -11.64 -11.55 -10.77
CA LEU A 54 -11.23 -10.21 -10.35
C LEU A 54 -10.72 -10.25 -8.90
N ASP A 55 -9.59 -9.60 -8.63
CA ASP A 55 -9.11 -9.32 -7.27
C ASP A 55 -9.76 -8.04 -6.76
N LEU A 56 -11.05 -8.16 -6.42
CA LEU A 56 -11.85 -7.14 -5.76
C LEU A 56 -12.46 -7.73 -4.49
N ASP A 57 -12.49 -6.94 -3.43
CA ASP A 57 -13.11 -7.33 -2.16
C ASP A 57 -14.16 -6.31 -1.71
N ARG A 58 -14.80 -6.59 -0.56
CA ARG A 58 -15.82 -5.71 -0.01
C ARG A 58 -15.30 -4.30 0.28
N PHE A 59 -14.01 -4.15 0.56
CA PHE A 59 -13.40 -2.85 0.85
C PHE A 59 -13.24 -1.98 -0.40
N ASP A 60 -13.24 -2.59 -1.59
CA ASP A 60 -13.22 -1.84 -2.84
C ASP A 60 -14.59 -1.24 -3.19
N THR A 61 -15.70 -1.82 -2.70
CA THR A 61 -17.06 -1.52 -3.18
C THR A 61 -18.05 -1.06 -2.09
N GLU A 62 -17.92 -1.54 -0.86
CA GLU A 62 -18.81 -1.16 0.24
C GLU A 62 -18.44 0.20 0.84
N TRP A 63 -19.41 0.89 1.44
CA TRP A 63 -19.17 2.15 2.14
C TRP A 63 -18.50 1.93 3.51
N PRO A 64 -17.45 2.70 3.86
CA PRO A 64 -16.68 3.62 3.00
C PRO A 64 -15.71 2.87 2.06
N PRO A 65 -15.73 3.13 0.73
CA PRO A 65 -14.87 2.38 -0.18
C PRO A 65 -13.43 2.91 -0.12
N TYR A 66 -12.46 2.03 -0.37
CA TYR A 66 -11.10 2.47 -0.59
C TYR A 66 -11.02 3.21 -1.93
N SER A 67 -10.29 4.32 -1.90
CA SER A 67 -9.86 4.99 -3.12
C SER A 67 -8.78 4.16 -3.81
N GLN A 68 -8.83 4.12 -5.13
CA GLN A 68 -7.80 3.57 -5.98
C GLN A 68 -6.99 4.71 -6.58
N LEU A 69 -5.71 4.70 -6.27
CA LEU A 69 -4.71 5.51 -6.93
C LEU A 69 -4.28 4.77 -8.22
N VAL A 70 -4.58 5.35 -9.38
CA VAL A 70 -4.42 4.69 -10.68
C VAL A 70 -3.46 5.50 -11.54
N SER A 71 -2.41 4.84 -12.03
CA SER A 71 -1.52 5.38 -13.04
C SER A 71 -1.97 4.94 -14.42
N TRP A 72 -2.28 5.92 -15.27
CA TRP A 72 -2.84 5.74 -16.60
C TRP A 72 -1.87 6.27 -17.66
N ASP A 73 -1.65 5.50 -18.71
CA ASP A 73 -0.95 5.97 -19.91
C ASP A 73 -2.00 6.41 -20.95
N PRO A 74 -2.18 7.72 -21.20
CA PRO A 74 -3.16 8.19 -22.17
C PRO A 74 -2.77 7.90 -23.63
N GLN A 75 -1.49 7.68 -23.92
CA GLN A 75 -1.02 7.36 -25.27
C GLN A 75 -1.34 5.91 -25.63
N GLU A 76 -1.10 5.01 -24.69
CA GLU A 76 -1.31 3.56 -24.87
C GLU A 76 -2.68 3.09 -24.43
N ARG A 77 -3.41 3.94 -23.70
CA ARG A 77 -4.74 3.70 -23.15
C ARG A 77 -4.77 2.47 -22.25
N GLU A 78 -3.82 2.40 -21.32
CA GLU A 78 -3.67 1.28 -20.39
C GLU A 78 -3.36 1.75 -18.96
N ILE A 79 -3.77 0.94 -17.99
CA ILE A 79 -3.37 1.12 -16.59
C ILE A 79 -1.96 0.56 -16.41
N VAL A 80 -1.05 1.38 -15.89
CA VAL A 80 0.37 1.04 -15.70
C VAL A 80 0.64 0.52 -14.29
N ALA A 81 0.01 1.13 -13.29
CA ALA A 81 0.16 0.74 -11.90
C ALA A 81 -1.02 1.24 -11.08
N MET A 82 -1.28 0.60 -9.95
CA MET A 82 -2.37 0.95 -9.05
C MET A 82 -2.00 0.72 -7.60
N TYR A 83 -2.62 1.48 -6.71
CA TYR A 83 -2.49 1.29 -5.28
C TYR A 83 -3.79 1.66 -4.57
N ARG A 84 -4.21 0.83 -3.61
CA ARG A 84 -5.41 1.07 -2.81
C ARG A 84 -5.07 1.95 -1.61
N ALA A 85 -5.91 2.92 -1.28
CA ALA A 85 -5.72 3.84 -0.16
C ALA A 85 -7.05 4.21 0.52
N ILE A 86 -7.06 4.29 1.85
CA ILE A 86 -8.16 4.87 2.61
C ILE A 86 -7.64 5.68 3.78
N HIS A 87 -8.27 6.84 4.04
CA HIS A 87 -7.96 7.63 5.23
C HIS A 87 -8.56 6.95 6.47
N CYS A 88 -7.71 6.45 7.38
CA CYS A 88 -8.16 5.63 8.49
C CYS A 88 -9.04 6.38 9.48
N GLY A 89 -8.67 7.60 9.90
CA GLY A 89 -9.51 8.40 10.81
C GLY A 89 -10.93 8.62 10.28
N TRP A 90 -11.07 8.89 8.98
CA TRP A 90 -12.38 8.98 8.33
C TRP A 90 -13.09 7.63 8.26
N ALA A 91 -12.41 6.56 7.82
CA ALA A 91 -12.99 5.22 7.76
C ALA A 91 -13.53 4.74 9.11
N LEU A 92 -12.78 5.00 10.19
CA LEU A 92 -13.18 4.70 11.57
C LEU A 92 -14.47 5.43 11.97
N ARG A 93 -14.62 6.71 11.60
CA ARG A 93 -15.84 7.48 11.87
C ARG A 93 -17.05 6.98 11.07
N GLN A 94 -16.82 6.52 9.84
CA GLN A 94 -17.90 6.09 8.93
C GLN A 94 -18.35 4.65 9.15
N GLY A 95 -17.41 3.74 9.40
CA GLY A 95 -17.67 2.30 9.39
C GLY A 95 -16.87 1.54 10.44
N GLY A 96 -16.32 2.20 11.46
CA GLY A 96 -15.57 1.55 12.53
C GLY A 96 -14.31 0.83 12.06
N LEU A 97 -13.80 -0.09 12.88
CA LEU A 97 -12.61 -0.88 12.55
C LEU A 97 -12.83 -1.82 11.37
N GLN A 98 -14.05 -2.33 11.19
CA GLN A 98 -14.41 -3.25 10.12
C GLN A 98 -14.39 -2.62 8.73
N ALA A 99 -14.25 -1.30 8.63
CA ALA A 99 -14.00 -0.59 7.37
C ALA A 99 -12.55 -0.74 6.90
N LEU A 100 -11.63 -1.25 7.73
CA LEU A 100 -10.22 -1.41 7.41
C LEU A 100 -9.88 -2.89 7.16
N ARG A 101 -9.23 -3.18 6.03
CA ARG A 101 -8.79 -4.54 5.68
C ARG A 101 -7.76 -5.06 6.67
N THR A 102 -6.83 -4.22 7.12
CA THR A 102 -5.83 -4.66 8.12
C THR A 102 -6.48 -5.15 9.43
N ALA A 103 -7.68 -4.68 9.80
CA ALA A 103 -8.38 -5.12 11.01
C ALA A 103 -8.86 -6.59 10.95
N GLU A 104 -9.00 -7.16 9.74
CA GLU A 104 -9.32 -8.59 9.56
C GLU A 104 -8.11 -9.50 9.82
N LEU A 105 -6.89 -8.94 9.79
CA LEU A 105 -5.64 -9.67 10.05
C LEU A 105 -5.07 -9.40 11.44
N PHE A 106 -5.32 -8.20 11.98
CA PHE A 106 -4.68 -7.73 13.20
C PHE A 106 -5.66 -7.13 14.21
N HIS A 107 -5.35 -7.37 15.48
CA HIS A 107 -5.86 -6.61 16.61
C HIS A 107 -5.01 -5.37 16.85
N PHE A 108 -5.65 -4.22 17.06
CA PHE A 108 -5.01 -2.95 17.38
C PHE A 108 -5.27 -2.55 18.83
N SER A 109 -4.20 -2.23 19.56
CA SER A 109 -4.34 -1.64 20.90
C SER A 109 -5.03 -0.27 20.84
N ASP A 110 -5.69 0.14 21.92
CA ASP A 110 -6.33 1.46 22.00
C ASP A 110 -5.33 2.60 21.79
N ARG A 111 -4.09 2.42 22.28
CA ARG A 111 -2.99 3.35 22.05
C ARG A 111 -2.66 3.48 20.55
N PHE A 112 -2.47 2.36 19.85
CA PHE A 112 -2.21 2.39 18.41
C PHE A 112 -3.35 3.05 17.65
N ARG A 113 -4.59 2.76 18.02
CA ARG A 113 -5.79 3.34 17.39
C ARG A 113 -5.82 4.86 17.52
N ALA A 114 -5.61 5.37 18.73
CA ALA A 114 -5.70 6.80 19.04
C ALA A 114 -4.46 7.60 18.59
N GLU A 115 -3.26 7.04 18.66
CA GLU A 115 -2.02 7.78 18.42
C GLU A 115 -1.51 7.64 16.98
N MET A 116 -1.84 6.56 16.29
CA MET A 116 -1.30 6.25 14.96
C MET A 116 -2.38 6.01 13.91
N LEU A 117 -3.25 5.03 14.13
CA LEU A 117 -4.21 4.58 13.11
C LEU A 117 -5.14 5.72 12.68
N GLU A 118 -5.65 6.52 13.60
CA GLU A 118 -6.53 7.67 13.28
C GLU A 118 -5.87 8.65 12.29
N TYR A 119 -4.55 8.85 12.41
CA TYR A 119 -3.74 9.74 11.56
C TYR A 119 -3.03 8.99 10.43
N SER A 120 -3.54 7.83 10.03
CA SER A 120 -2.93 7.01 8.99
C SER A 120 -3.75 7.00 7.71
N VAL A 121 -3.05 6.74 6.60
CA VAL A 121 -3.67 6.23 5.38
C VAL A 121 -3.34 4.74 5.30
N GLU A 122 -4.36 3.89 5.32
CA GLU A 122 -4.15 2.47 5.06
C GLU A 122 -3.97 2.23 3.57
N LEU A 123 -2.87 1.59 3.22
CA LEU A 123 -2.52 1.21 1.87
C LEU A 123 -2.55 -0.30 1.68
N GLY A 124 -2.91 -0.75 0.49
CA GLY A 124 -2.89 -2.18 0.14
C GLY A 124 -2.96 -2.42 -1.36
N ARG A 125 -2.68 -3.66 -1.79
CA ARG A 125 -2.81 -4.07 -3.19
C ARG A 125 -2.06 -3.18 -4.20
N SER A 126 -0.80 -2.85 -3.88
CA SER A 126 0.12 -2.18 -4.82
C SER A 126 0.47 -3.12 -5.96
N VAL A 127 0.13 -2.75 -7.20
CA VAL A 127 0.40 -3.57 -8.41
C VAL A 127 0.99 -2.70 -9.51
N VAL A 128 1.95 -3.27 -10.23
CA VAL A 128 2.43 -2.75 -11.51
C VAL A 128 2.00 -3.75 -12.58
N ASN A 129 1.27 -3.28 -13.60
CA ASN A 129 0.92 -4.08 -14.76
C ASN A 129 2.20 -4.36 -15.56
N GLN A 130 2.71 -5.58 -15.51
CA GLN A 130 3.98 -5.95 -16.15
C GLN A 130 3.87 -5.96 -17.68
N ARG A 131 2.65 -6.01 -18.23
CA ARG A 131 2.40 -5.93 -19.67
C ARG A 131 2.33 -4.50 -20.20
N ALA A 132 2.19 -3.51 -19.32
CA ALA A 132 2.15 -2.11 -19.72
C ALA A 132 3.49 -1.68 -20.33
N LYS A 133 3.45 -0.94 -21.44
CA LYS A 133 4.66 -0.46 -22.14
C LYS A 133 5.55 0.39 -21.25
N ARG A 134 4.96 1.08 -20.27
CA ARG A 134 5.65 1.94 -19.30
C ARG A 134 5.73 1.35 -17.89
N ALA A 135 5.65 0.03 -17.72
CA ALA A 135 5.68 -0.65 -16.41
C ALA A 135 6.81 -0.16 -15.48
N LEU A 136 8.02 0.08 -16.01
CA LEU A 136 9.16 0.59 -15.23
C LEU A 136 8.91 1.96 -14.56
N ALA A 137 8.02 2.77 -15.11
CA ALA A 137 7.61 4.06 -14.56
C ALA A 137 6.43 3.94 -13.57
N GLY A 138 5.70 2.82 -13.60
CA GLY A 138 4.46 2.60 -12.86
C GLY A 138 4.61 2.83 -11.35
N LEU A 139 5.58 2.17 -10.72
CA LEU A 139 5.80 2.36 -9.28
C LEU A 139 6.08 3.82 -8.93
N PHE A 140 6.91 4.52 -9.72
CA PHE A 140 7.21 5.93 -9.44
C PHE A 140 6.01 6.85 -9.63
N SER A 141 5.12 6.57 -10.58
CA SER A 141 3.89 7.34 -10.76
C SER A 141 2.92 7.19 -9.58
N VAL A 142 2.79 5.97 -9.03
CA VAL A 142 2.03 5.74 -7.79
C VAL A 142 2.66 6.51 -6.62
N TRP A 143 3.99 6.55 -6.51
CA TRP A 143 4.66 7.35 -5.48
C TRP A 143 4.38 8.85 -5.60
N THR A 144 4.22 9.39 -6.81
CA THR A 144 3.74 10.79 -7.00
C THR A 144 2.34 10.98 -6.41
N GLY A 145 1.46 10.00 -6.58
CA GLY A 145 0.11 10.03 -6.00
C GLY A 145 0.11 9.93 -4.47
N LEU A 146 1.01 9.14 -3.88
CA LEU A 146 1.22 9.16 -2.43
C LEU A 146 1.71 10.54 -1.97
N GLY A 147 2.56 11.20 -2.75
CA GLY A 147 2.95 12.59 -2.52
C GLY A 147 1.77 13.55 -2.53
N ALA A 148 0.83 13.40 -3.46
CA ALA A 148 -0.43 14.16 -3.47
C ALA A 148 -1.22 13.93 -2.18
N ILE A 149 -1.40 12.67 -1.77
CA ILE A 149 -2.09 12.30 -0.52
C ILE A 149 -1.44 13.00 0.69
N THR A 150 -0.11 12.99 0.81
CA THR A 150 0.59 13.69 1.93
C THR A 150 0.39 15.20 1.95
N ARG A 151 0.07 15.81 0.80
CA ARG A 151 -0.10 17.26 0.68
C ARG A 151 -1.54 17.69 0.90
N GLU A 152 -2.50 16.86 0.52
CA GLU A 152 -3.92 17.19 0.52
C GLU A 152 -4.65 16.70 1.79
N TRP A 153 -4.19 15.61 2.42
CA TRP A 153 -4.65 15.19 3.75
C TRP A 153 -3.63 15.60 4.81
N GLU A 154 -3.68 16.86 5.24
CA GLU A 154 -2.67 17.46 6.12
C GLU A 154 -2.58 16.84 7.54
N ASP A 155 -3.62 16.11 7.97
CA ASP A 155 -3.67 15.44 9.27
C ASP A 155 -2.96 14.08 9.31
N ILE A 156 -2.57 13.53 8.15
CA ILE A 156 -1.93 12.23 8.09
C ILE A 156 -0.48 12.30 8.57
N ARG A 157 -0.11 11.35 9.42
CA ARG A 157 1.23 11.21 10.01
C ARG A 157 1.91 9.92 9.57
N TYR A 158 1.14 8.94 9.10
CA TYR A 158 1.66 7.63 8.70
C TYR A 158 0.98 7.12 7.43
N PHE A 159 1.74 6.39 6.62
CA PHE A 159 1.18 5.36 5.74
C PHE A 159 1.24 4.03 6.48
N PHE A 160 0.09 3.39 6.67
CA PHE A 160 -0.06 2.11 7.37
C PHE A 160 -0.51 1.04 6.38
N GLY A 161 -0.20 -0.22 6.63
CA GLY A 161 -0.64 -1.32 5.78
C GLY A 161 0.27 -2.53 5.95
N ASN A 162 0.29 -3.40 4.96
CA ASN A 162 1.08 -4.63 5.02
C ASN A 162 2.07 -4.71 3.87
N VAL A 163 3.17 -5.43 4.12
CA VAL A 163 4.05 -5.97 3.09
C VAL A 163 3.80 -7.47 3.01
N SER A 164 3.37 -7.92 1.84
CA SER A 164 3.13 -9.34 1.55
C SER A 164 4.44 -10.06 1.24
N LEU A 165 4.69 -11.17 1.92
CA LEU A 165 5.68 -12.18 1.58
C LEU A 165 4.95 -13.39 1.00
N TYR A 166 4.97 -13.51 -0.32
CA TYR A 166 4.21 -14.54 -1.04
C TYR A 166 4.78 -15.93 -0.81
N ARG A 167 3.93 -16.96 -0.88
CA ARG A 167 4.34 -18.36 -0.72
C ARG A 167 5.31 -18.88 -1.79
N THR A 168 5.47 -18.15 -2.88
CA THR A 168 6.46 -18.45 -3.92
C THR A 168 7.89 -18.07 -3.51
N LEU A 169 8.07 -17.27 -2.46
CA LEU A 169 9.39 -16.99 -1.90
C LEU A 169 9.95 -18.25 -1.22
N PRO A 170 11.25 -18.57 -1.40
CA PRO A 170 11.90 -19.61 -0.62
C PRO A 170 11.79 -19.33 0.89
N GLU A 171 11.71 -20.39 1.70
CA GLU A 171 11.64 -20.26 3.16
C GLU A 171 12.82 -19.45 3.72
N SER A 172 14.03 -19.61 3.15
CA SER A 172 15.22 -18.84 3.54
C SER A 172 15.04 -17.34 3.30
N ALA A 173 14.33 -16.94 2.24
CA ALA A 173 14.02 -15.57 1.91
C ALA A 173 13.03 -14.97 2.92
N VAL A 174 11.96 -15.70 3.23
CA VAL A 174 10.96 -15.30 4.23
C VAL A 174 11.64 -15.08 5.60
N VAL A 175 12.45 -16.04 6.03
CA VAL A 175 13.23 -15.94 7.27
C VAL A 175 14.14 -14.71 7.27
N ALA A 176 14.89 -14.48 6.18
CA ALA A 176 15.80 -13.34 6.06
C ALA A 176 15.07 -11.99 6.09
N LEU A 177 13.93 -11.88 5.42
CA LEU A 177 13.13 -10.66 5.35
C LEU A 177 12.51 -10.32 6.70
N LEU A 178 11.90 -11.30 7.37
CA LEU A 178 11.33 -11.13 8.70
C LEU A 178 12.41 -10.81 9.75
N ASP A 179 13.56 -11.48 9.68
CA ASP A 179 14.70 -11.20 10.56
C ASP A 179 15.22 -9.77 10.39
N TYR A 180 15.36 -9.30 9.14
CA TYR A 180 15.72 -7.92 8.84
C TYR A 180 14.69 -6.92 9.41
N LEU A 181 13.41 -7.12 9.13
CA LEU A 181 12.33 -6.23 9.58
C LEU A 181 12.28 -6.15 11.11
N PHE A 182 12.32 -7.28 11.81
CA PHE A 182 12.23 -7.29 13.27
C PHE A 182 13.53 -6.93 13.98
N ARG A 183 14.69 -6.99 13.31
CA ARG A 183 15.95 -6.51 13.89
C ARG A 183 16.10 -5.00 13.79
N TYR A 184 15.68 -4.39 12.68
CA TYR A 184 15.99 -2.99 12.37
C TYR A 184 14.79 -2.05 12.43
N HIS A 185 13.57 -2.56 12.30
CA HIS A 185 12.35 -1.75 12.17
C HIS A 185 11.29 -2.08 13.22
N ARG A 186 11.57 -2.95 14.19
CA ARG A 186 10.54 -3.42 15.13
C ARG A 186 9.91 -2.30 15.96
N ALA A 187 8.59 -2.21 15.90
CA ALA A 187 7.81 -1.31 16.72
C ALA A 187 7.73 -1.77 18.19
N GLU A 188 7.19 -0.91 19.05
CA GLU A 188 6.85 -1.28 20.43
C GLU A 188 5.90 -2.49 20.45
N ALA A 189 6.22 -3.45 21.32
CA ALA A 189 5.49 -4.71 21.38
C ALA A 189 4.02 -4.51 21.78
N GLY A 190 3.13 -5.17 21.06
CA GLY A 190 1.71 -5.25 21.42
C GLY A 190 0.84 -4.10 20.92
N LEU A 191 1.38 -3.13 20.16
CA LEU A 191 0.61 -2.09 19.49
C LEU A 191 -0.34 -2.66 18.43
N VAL A 192 0.18 -3.58 17.62
CA VAL A 192 -0.53 -4.37 16.60
C VAL A 192 -0.17 -5.83 16.82
N ARG A 193 -1.16 -6.73 16.80
CA ARG A 193 -0.98 -8.18 17.02
C ARG A 193 -1.78 -8.96 16.00
N ALA A 194 -1.19 -9.99 15.41
CA ALA A 194 -1.91 -10.86 14.48
C ALA A 194 -3.02 -11.64 15.19
N HIS A 195 -4.19 -11.78 14.56
CA HIS A 195 -5.25 -12.67 15.08
C HIS A 195 -4.81 -14.13 15.06
N LYS A 196 -4.08 -14.52 14.00
CA LYS A 196 -3.44 -15.82 13.83
C LYS A 196 -1.92 -15.61 13.73
N PRO A 197 -1.19 -15.59 14.86
CA PRO A 197 0.25 -15.32 14.84
C PRO A 197 1.02 -16.47 14.19
N VAL A 198 1.96 -16.11 13.33
CA VAL A 198 2.93 -17.05 12.76
C VAL A 198 4.17 -17.07 13.66
N ALA A 199 4.74 -18.25 13.90
CA ALA A 199 5.94 -18.37 14.72
C ALA A 199 7.05 -17.48 14.12
N PRO A 200 7.63 -16.54 14.89
CA PRO A 200 8.70 -15.71 14.38
C PRO A 200 9.89 -16.62 14.01
N PRO A 201 10.60 -16.34 12.91
CA PRO A 201 11.79 -17.09 12.59
C PRO A 201 12.81 -17.04 13.74
N PRO A 202 13.57 -18.11 13.97
CA PRO A 202 14.60 -18.13 15.00
C PRO A 202 15.71 -17.11 14.65
N GLY A 203 15.64 -15.89 15.21
CA GLY A 203 16.63 -14.83 14.89
C GLY A 203 16.51 -13.48 15.61
N GLY A 204 15.46 -13.22 16.39
CA GLY A 204 15.20 -11.90 16.97
C GLY A 204 15.86 -11.61 18.32
N ALA A 205 17.18 -11.68 18.44
CA ALA A 205 17.88 -11.21 19.65
C ALA A 205 18.04 -9.68 19.64
N GLY A 206 16.95 -8.97 19.93
CA GLY A 206 16.91 -7.54 20.28
C GLY A 206 17.35 -6.54 19.19
N PRO A 207 17.00 -5.25 19.36
CA PRO A 207 17.51 -4.21 18.47
C PRO A 207 19.04 -4.10 18.63
N ARG A 208 19.77 -4.25 17.53
CA ARG A 208 21.17 -3.82 17.43
C ARG A 208 21.22 -2.47 16.74
N ALA A 209 22.19 -1.64 17.15
CA ALA A 209 22.43 -0.32 16.60
C ALA A 209 22.47 -0.31 15.06
N ASP A 210 22.09 0.85 14.50
CA ASP A 210 22.16 1.21 13.08
C ASP A 210 23.35 0.55 12.39
N GLN A 211 23.06 -0.44 11.54
CA GLN A 211 24.05 -1.02 10.64
C GLN A 211 23.80 -0.39 9.27
N PRO A 212 24.64 0.57 8.83
CA PRO A 212 24.43 1.30 7.58
C PRO A 212 24.41 0.42 6.33
N ARG A 213 24.81 -0.84 6.45
CA ARG A 213 24.88 -1.83 5.37
C ARG A 213 23.85 -2.95 5.49
N ALA A 214 22.95 -2.92 6.47
CA ALA A 214 22.02 -4.03 6.70
C ALA A 214 21.12 -4.31 5.50
N LEU A 215 20.70 -3.27 4.77
CA LEU A 215 19.90 -3.42 3.57
C LEU A 215 20.74 -4.00 2.42
N GLU A 216 21.95 -3.50 2.23
CA GLU A 216 22.90 -3.99 1.23
C GLU A 216 23.26 -5.46 1.47
N ASP A 217 23.46 -5.87 2.73
CA ASP A 217 23.75 -7.24 3.12
C ASP A 217 22.55 -8.16 2.82
N LEU A 218 21.32 -7.71 3.11
CA LEU A 218 20.10 -8.42 2.74
C LEU A 218 19.98 -8.58 1.22
N GLN A 219 20.24 -7.52 0.46
CA GLN A 219 20.22 -7.57 -1.01
C GLN A 219 21.33 -8.46 -1.57
N GLY A 220 22.52 -8.44 -0.98
CA GLY A 220 23.63 -9.32 -1.34
C GLY A 220 23.31 -10.79 -1.08
N ARG A 221 22.69 -11.09 0.06
CA ARG A 221 22.17 -12.43 0.38
C ARG A 221 21.09 -12.86 -0.61
N ALA A 222 20.14 -11.99 -0.92
CA ALA A 222 19.09 -12.24 -1.89
C ALA A 222 19.67 -12.63 -3.26
N ALA A 223 20.65 -11.86 -3.75
CA ALA A 223 21.34 -12.13 -5.00
C ALA A 223 22.12 -13.45 -4.97
N ALA A 224 22.80 -13.77 -3.86
CA ALA A 224 23.56 -15.01 -3.70
C ALA A 224 22.66 -16.26 -3.64
N GLU A 225 21.47 -16.13 -3.07
CA GLU A 225 20.49 -17.22 -2.93
C GLU A 225 19.44 -17.27 -4.06
N GLY A 226 19.48 -16.33 -5.00
CA GLY A 226 18.62 -16.33 -6.20
C GLY A 226 17.17 -15.87 -5.96
N TRP A 227 16.91 -15.09 -4.92
CA TRP A 227 15.59 -14.47 -4.67
C TRP A 227 15.67 -12.94 -4.67
N ILE A 228 14.52 -12.27 -4.77
CA ILE A 228 14.44 -10.80 -4.81
C ILE A 228 13.78 -10.26 -3.54
N VAL A 229 14.33 -9.16 -3.00
CA VAL A 229 13.62 -8.38 -1.99
C VAL A 229 12.43 -7.70 -2.67
N PRO A 230 11.20 -7.77 -2.11
CA PRO A 230 10.04 -7.12 -2.69
C PRO A 230 10.32 -5.63 -3.00
N PRO A 231 10.15 -5.17 -4.26
CA PRO A 231 10.50 -3.80 -4.65
C PRO A 231 9.78 -2.71 -3.82
N ILE A 232 8.55 -3.01 -3.39
CA ILE A 232 7.76 -2.09 -2.56
C ILE A 232 8.37 -1.94 -1.16
N LEU A 233 8.85 -3.04 -0.56
CA LEU A 233 9.54 -3.01 0.72
C LEU A 233 10.82 -2.18 0.64
N LEU A 234 11.62 -2.39 -0.41
CA LEU A 234 12.82 -1.56 -0.66
C LEU A 234 12.48 -0.07 -0.74
N SER A 235 11.34 0.26 -1.34
CA SER A 235 10.91 1.64 -1.48
C SER A 235 10.56 2.27 -0.12
N TYR A 236 9.90 1.54 0.79
CA TYR A 236 9.59 2.04 2.13
C TYR A 236 10.83 2.21 3.01
N VAL A 237 11.69 1.20 3.06
CA VAL A 237 12.94 1.26 3.84
C VAL A 237 13.81 2.44 3.38
N LYS A 238 13.92 2.66 2.06
CA LYS A 238 14.68 3.79 1.50
C LYS A 238 14.00 5.14 1.68
N ALA A 239 12.67 5.16 1.80
CA ALA A 239 11.92 6.39 1.98
C ALA A 239 12.04 6.93 3.40
N HIS A 240 12.08 6.06 4.42
CA HIS A 240 12.11 6.50 5.80
C HIS A 240 12.87 5.51 6.70
N PRO A 241 13.97 5.92 7.37
CA PRO A 241 14.74 5.03 8.25
C PRO A 241 13.96 4.58 9.49
N GLY A 242 13.07 5.44 10.02
CA GLY A 242 12.14 5.13 11.11
C GLY A 242 10.87 4.38 10.68
N MET A 243 10.89 3.63 9.59
CA MET A 243 9.82 2.69 9.27
C MET A 243 9.65 1.69 10.43
N LEU A 244 8.39 1.39 10.74
CA LEU A 244 7.99 0.49 11.81
C LEU A 244 7.44 -0.81 11.24
N ALA A 245 7.83 -1.94 11.80
CA ALA A 245 7.32 -3.28 11.53
C ALA A 245 6.73 -3.84 12.83
N PHE A 246 5.51 -4.37 12.76
CA PHE A 246 4.77 -4.81 13.94
C PHE A 246 4.76 -6.33 14.05
N ASP A 247 3.65 -6.96 13.67
CA ASP A 247 3.43 -8.40 13.75
C ASP A 247 3.16 -8.97 12.35
N VAL A 248 3.20 -10.29 12.24
CA VAL A 248 3.00 -11.03 10.99
C VAL A 248 1.76 -11.92 11.10
N ALA A 249 0.87 -11.80 10.12
CA ALA A 249 -0.33 -12.62 9.98
C ALA A 249 -0.26 -13.43 8.68
N GLU A 250 -0.89 -14.59 8.67
CA GLU A 250 -1.16 -15.31 7.42
C GLU A 250 -2.50 -14.85 6.83
N ASP A 251 -2.51 -14.52 5.54
CA ASP A 251 -3.70 -14.10 4.81
C ASP A 251 -4.20 -15.21 3.86
N GLU A 252 -5.09 -16.07 4.39
CA GLU A 252 -5.72 -17.15 3.63
C GLU A 252 -6.54 -16.64 2.43
N ASP A 253 -7.13 -15.44 2.54
CA ASP A 253 -7.90 -14.81 1.45
C ASP A 253 -7.01 -14.24 0.34
N PHE A 254 -5.69 -14.28 0.52
CA PHE A 254 -4.70 -13.75 -0.41
C PHE A 254 -3.57 -14.74 -0.70
N GLY A 255 -3.95 -15.98 -1.04
CA GLY A 255 -3.02 -17.05 -1.39
C GLY A 255 -2.19 -17.57 -0.21
N GLY A 256 -2.60 -17.30 1.02
CA GLY A 256 -1.85 -17.66 2.22
C GLY A 256 -0.53 -16.91 2.34
N ALA A 257 -0.44 -15.70 1.79
CA ALA A 257 0.73 -14.85 1.94
C ALA A 257 0.96 -14.48 3.42
N LEU A 258 2.22 -14.28 3.80
CA LEU A 258 2.52 -13.69 5.10
C LEU A 258 2.47 -12.17 4.97
N GLU A 259 1.57 -11.54 5.70
CA GLU A 259 1.39 -10.10 5.74
C GLU A 259 2.10 -9.53 6.96
N VAL A 260 3.14 -8.73 6.72
CA VAL A 260 3.84 -8.01 7.80
C VAL A 260 3.23 -6.63 7.93
N ALA A 261 2.58 -6.33 9.06
CA ALA A 261 2.07 -5.00 9.32
C ALA A 261 3.22 -4.00 9.47
N ILE A 262 3.15 -2.90 8.73
CA ILE A 262 4.15 -1.82 8.76
C ILE A 262 3.51 -0.44 8.84
N ALA A 263 4.23 0.52 9.39
CA ALA A 263 3.90 1.94 9.31
C ALA A 263 5.11 2.76 8.88
N VAL A 264 4.92 3.67 7.94
CA VAL A 264 5.94 4.59 7.45
C VAL A 264 5.54 6.01 7.88
N PRO A 265 6.31 6.66 8.78
CA PRO A 265 6.06 8.05 9.13
C PRO A 265 6.18 8.97 7.91
N VAL A 266 5.30 9.97 7.82
CA VAL A 266 5.33 11.02 6.79
C VAL A 266 6.35 12.11 7.15
N GLU A 267 6.39 12.49 8.43
CA GLU A 267 7.45 13.34 8.95
C GLU A 267 8.79 12.59 8.89
N GLY A 268 9.87 13.26 8.49
CA GLY A 268 11.21 12.66 8.45
C GLY A 268 11.49 11.82 7.19
N VAL A 269 10.58 11.79 6.22
CA VAL A 269 10.82 11.16 4.92
C VAL A 269 12.08 11.73 4.28
N SER A 270 12.90 10.86 3.66
CA SER A 270 14.21 11.23 3.14
C SER A 270 14.12 12.39 2.15
N ALA A 271 15.12 13.29 2.18
CA ALA A 271 15.19 14.44 1.27
C ALA A 271 15.10 14.01 -0.22
N ARG A 272 15.61 12.82 -0.55
CA ARG A 272 15.51 12.25 -1.90
C ARG A 272 14.05 11.94 -2.27
N THR A 273 13.29 11.33 -1.37
CA THR A 273 11.87 11.02 -1.59
C THR A 273 11.04 12.31 -1.64
N VAL A 274 11.27 13.24 -0.71
CA VAL A 274 10.61 14.55 -0.68
C VAL A 274 10.80 15.29 -2.00
N LYS A 275 12.06 15.47 -2.42
CA LYS A 275 12.41 16.18 -3.67
C LYS A 275 11.79 15.53 -4.91
N ARG A 276 11.63 14.20 -4.89
CA ARG A 276 11.16 13.46 -6.06
C ARG A 276 9.65 13.39 -6.17
N PHE A 277 8.93 13.25 -5.05
CA PHE A 277 7.51 12.92 -5.07
C PHE A 277 6.60 13.91 -4.34
N ILE A 278 7.13 14.73 -3.43
CA ILE A 278 6.32 15.64 -2.58
C ILE A 278 6.52 17.11 -2.98
N GLU A 279 7.76 17.56 -3.14
CA GLU A 279 8.08 18.93 -3.57
C GLU A 279 7.53 19.31 -4.95
N PRO A 280 7.61 18.44 -5.97
CA PRO A 280 7.10 18.76 -7.31
C PRO A 280 5.59 18.84 -7.37
N TYR A 281 4.89 18.25 -6.39
CA TYR A 281 3.42 18.22 -6.39
C TYR A 281 2.85 19.63 -6.38
N ARG A 282 1.86 19.84 -7.25
CA ARG A 282 1.00 21.01 -7.30
C ARG A 282 -0.43 20.48 -7.33
N SER A 283 -1.28 21.02 -6.46
CA SER A 283 -2.67 20.60 -6.41
C SER A 283 -3.34 20.81 -7.77
N ILE A 284 -3.82 19.72 -8.37
CA ILE A 284 -4.57 19.74 -9.63
C ILE A 284 -6.08 19.72 -9.34
N ASN A 285 -6.49 18.88 -8.39
CA ASN A 285 -7.89 18.69 -8.03
C ASN A 285 -8.04 18.46 -6.51
N PRO A 286 -7.96 19.51 -5.69
CA PRO A 286 -8.03 19.39 -4.23
C PRO A 286 -9.38 18.87 -3.76
N THR A 287 -10.45 19.16 -4.52
CA THR A 287 -11.81 18.69 -4.17
C THR A 287 -11.92 17.17 -4.16
N ARG A 288 -11.01 16.48 -4.86
CA ARG A 288 -10.93 15.03 -4.91
C ARG A 288 -10.52 14.39 -3.58
N PHE A 289 -9.87 15.16 -2.72
CA PHE A 289 -9.42 14.72 -1.41
C PHE A 289 -10.46 15.03 -0.30
N LEU A 290 -11.58 15.67 -0.65
CA LEU A 290 -12.67 15.90 0.30
C LEU A 290 -13.36 14.57 0.64
N LEU A 291 -13.29 14.20 1.91
CA LEU A 291 -13.89 12.98 2.44
C LEU A 291 -15.35 13.27 2.85
N PRO A 292 -16.36 12.57 2.29
CA PRO A 292 -17.75 12.87 2.60
C PRO A 292 -18.10 12.60 4.06
N GLU A 293 -18.92 13.46 4.67
CA GLU A 293 -19.31 13.32 6.08
C GLU A 293 -20.21 12.11 6.35
N SER A 294 -20.91 11.61 5.34
CA SER A 294 -21.81 10.45 5.44
C SER A 294 -21.92 9.74 4.09
N ARG A 295 -22.47 8.51 4.11
CA ARG A 295 -22.73 7.72 2.89
C ARG A 295 -23.56 8.53 1.89
N PRO A 296 -23.10 8.72 0.64
CA PRO A 296 -23.88 9.33 -0.40
C PRO A 296 -25.22 8.63 -0.57
N ARG A 297 -26.30 9.38 -0.71
CA ARG A 297 -27.61 8.80 -1.03
C ARG A 297 -27.55 8.23 -2.44
N GLU A 298 -27.72 6.91 -2.56
CA GLU A 298 -27.91 6.26 -3.87
C GLU A 298 -29.02 7.00 -4.61
N HIS A 299 -28.66 7.60 -5.76
CA HIS A 299 -29.66 8.16 -6.65
C HIS A 299 -30.38 6.97 -7.28
N ARG A 300 -31.63 6.73 -6.82
CA ARG A 300 -32.56 5.79 -7.43
C ARG A 300 -32.96 6.25 -8.82
#